data_AF-A0A7S2B082-F1
#
_entry.id   AF-A0A7S2B082-F1
#
_cell.length_a   1.000
_cell.length_b   1.000
_cell.length_c   1.000
_cell.angle_alpha   90.00
_cell.angle_beta   90.00
_cell.angle_gamma   90.00
#
_symmetry.space_group_name_H-M   'P 1'
#
loop_
_entity.id
_entity.type
_entity.pdbx_description
1 polymer ?
#
loop_
_entity_poly.entity_id
_entity_poly.type
_entity_poly.pdbx_seq_one_letter_code
_entity_poly.pdbx_strand_id
1 'polypeptide(L)'
;NDMYYFVKKHLHGAAAKDCDHWHDNAGIVTHHLAFTLELEQALQAVDPTISVPYWEYTKDAILYESGGWEDSVIFLDEWFGVASPTNANHVVTEGRWAYTPVLADATDFSNITNSYGLLRSPW
;
A
#
# COMPACT_ATOMS: atom_id res chain seq x y z
N ASN A 1 15.01 4.36 -6.00
CA ASN A 1 13.57 4.64 -5.92
C ASN A 1 13.05 4.07 -4.61
N ASP A 2 12.66 4.94 -3.68
CA ASP A 2 12.44 4.62 -2.25
C ASP A 2 11.19 3.74 -1.99
N MET A 3 10.10 3.97 -2.72
CA MET A 3 8.84 3.20 -2.58
C MET A 3 9.01 1.67 -2.67
N TYR A 4 9.88 1.19 -3.57
CA TYR A 4 10.08 -0.26 -3.76
C TYR A 4 10.82 -0.93 -2.60
N TYR A 5 11.55 -0.18 -1.78
CA TYR A 5 12.17 -0.71 -0.56
C TYR A 5 11.09 -1.18 0.42
N PHE A 6 10.10 -0.33 0.71
CA PHE A 6 8.99 -0.66 1.60
C PHE A 6 8.14 -1.83 1.07
N VAL A 7 7.82 -1.82 -0.24
CA VAL A 7 7.08 -2.93 -0.87
C VAL A 7 7.85 -4.25 -0.76
N LYS A 8 9.14 -4.26 -1.09
CA LYS A 8 9.98 -5.46 -0.97
C LYS A 8 10.08 -5.94 0.47
N LYS A 9 10.27 -5.03 1.43
CA LYS A 9 10.35 -5.36 2.86
C LYS A 9 9.06 -6.03 3.34
N HIS A 10 7.90 -5.48 2.99
CA HIS A 10 6.61 -6.08 3.31
C HIS A 10 6.46 -7.47 2.69
N LEU A 11 6.83 -7.66 1.41
CA LEU A 11 6.78 -8.98 0.76
C LEU A 11 7.69 -10.01 1.44
N HIS A 12 8.88 -9.62 1.90
CA HIS A 12 9.73 -10.52 2.67
C HIS A 12 9.14 -10.91 4.02
N GLY A 13 8.41 -10.01 4.67
CA GLY A 13 7.73 -10.30 5.94
C GLY A 13 6.46 -11.14 5.80
N ALA A 14 5.71 -10.93 4.71
CA ALA A 14 4.36 -11.44 4.55
C ALA A 14 4.20 -12.58 3.53
N ALA A 15 5.11 -12.71 2.57
CA ALA A 15 4.95 -13.61 1.42
C ALA A 15 6.11 -14.58 1.24
N ALA A 16 6.90 -14.77 2.28
CA ALA A 16 7.93 -15.79 2.29
C ALA A 16 7.29 -17.19 2.30
N LYS A 17 7.94 -18.15 1.62
CA LYS A 17 7.39 -19.51 1.45
C LYS A 17 7.39 -20.32 2.73
N ASP A 18 8.26 -19.97 3.67
CA ASP A 18 8.42 -20.65 4.95
C ASP A 18 7.31 -20.25 5.93
N CYS A 19 7.01 -18.95 6.09
CA CYS A 19 5.94 -18.43 6.95
C CYS A 19 5.50 -17.01 6.53
N ASP A 20 4.26 -16.63 6.86
CA ASP A 20 3.85 -15.23 6.96
C ASP A 20 4.18 -14.73 8.38
N HIS A 21 5.23 -13.93 8.51
CA HIS A 21 5.68 -13.41 9.80
C HIS A 21 4.96 -12.11 10.21
N TRP A 22 4.23 -11.49 9.28
CA TRP A 22 3.72 -10.13 9.42
C TRP A 22 2.21 -10.05 9.51
N HIS A 23 1.46 -11.08 9.11
CA HIS A 23 0.02 -11.14 9.28
C HIS A 23 -0.43 -12.23 10.25
N ASP A 24 0.39 -13.26 10.49
CA ASP A 24 0.02 -14.33 11.42
C ASP A 24 0.44 -14.04 12.88
N ASN A 25 -0.43 -14.43 13.80
CA ASN A 25 -0.19 -14.48 15.25
C ASN A 25 0.30 -13.12 15.83
N ALA A 26 1.24 -13.15 16.78
CA ALA A 26 1.78 -11.98 17.47
C ALA A 26 2.61 -11.04 16.57
N GLY A 27 2.85 -11.42 15.32
CA GLY A 27 3.62 -10.62 14.36
C GLY A 27 2.86 -9.39 13.86
N ILE A 28 1.54 -9.46 13.75
CA ILE A 28 0.76 -8.44 13.00
C ILE A 28 0.92 -7.02 13.54
N VAL A 29 0.61 -6.81 14.82
CA VAL A 29 0.59 -5.45 15.39
C VAL A 29 2.00 -4.87 15.44
N THR A 30 2.99 -5.64 15.92
CA THR A 30 4.35 -5.14 16.14
C THR A 30 5.03 -4.77 14.82
N HIS A 31 4.90 -5.61 13.79
CA HIS A 31 5.54 -5.33 12.49
C HIS A 31 4.89 -4.14 11.79
N HIS A 32 3.56 -4.02 11.78
CA HIS A 32 2.88 -2.91 11.12
C HIS A 32 3.12 -1.57 11.83
N LEU A 33 3.19 -1.54 13.17
CA LEU A 33 3.56 -0.32 13.90
C LEU A 33 4.99 0.13 13.57
N ALA A 34 5.95 -0.80 13.57
CA ALA A 34 7.34 -0.51 13.24
C ALA A 34 7.50 -0.05 11.78
N PHE A 35 6.77 -0.69 10.85
CA PHE A 35 6.77 -0.35 9.43
C PHE A 35 6.20 1.04 9.16
N THR A 36 5.07 1.39 9.79
CA THR A 36 4.48 2.72 9.70
C THR A 36 5.40 3.79 10.28
N LEU A 37 6.07 3.51 11.42
CA LEU A 37 7.03 4.43 12.02
C LEU A 37 8.24 4.67 11.11
N GLU A 38 8.78 3.64 10.49
CA GLU A 38 9.89 3.77 9.53
C GLU A 38 9.48 4.57 8.29
N LEU A 39 8.27 4.35 7.76
CA LEU A 39 7.73 5.15 6.66
C LEU A 39 7.58 6.61 7.06
N GLU A 40 7.03 6.89 8.24
CA GLU A 40 6.91 8.26 8.74
C GLU A 40 8.27 8.94 8.87
N GLN A 41 9.26 8.26 9.44
CA GLN A 41 10.62 8.80 9.61
C GLN A 41 11.32 9.03 8.26
N ALA A 42 11.08 8.18 7.26
CA ALA A 42 11.60 8.38 5.91
C ALA A 42 10.99 9.63 5.25
N LEU A 43 9.68 9.87 5.44
CA LEU A 43 9.02 11.10 4.97
C LEU A 43 9.50 12.34 5.74
N GLN A 44 9.70 12.22 7.05
CA GLN A 44 10.21 13.30 7.91
C GLN A 44 11.67 13.69 7.59
N ALA A 45 12.45 12.79 7.00
CA ALA A 45 13.78 13.11 6.48
C ALA A 45 13.73 14.06 5.27
N VAL A 46 12.58 14.16 4.59
CA VAL A 46 12.32 15.11 3.50
C VAL A 46 11.61 16.36 4.03
N ASP A 47 10.54 16.17 4.82
CA ASP A 47 9.79 17.26 5.46
C ASP A 47 9.39 16.85 6.89
N PRO A 48 10.01 17.44 7.93
CA PRO A 48 9.80 17.03 9.32
C PRO A 48 8.41 17.36 9.87
N THR A 49 7.55 18.06 9.11
CA THR A 49 6.18 18.36 9.52
C THR A 49 5.19 17.25 9.17
N ILE A 50 5.61 16.25 8.39
CA ILE A 50 4.75 15.15 7.96
C ILE A 50 4.53 14.13 9.09
N SER A 51 3.29 13.67 9.22
CA SER A 51 2.90 12.47 9.97
C SER A 51 2.06 11.56 9.08
N VAL A 52 2.05 10.26 9.36
CA VAL A 52 1.22 9.31 8.61
C VAL A 52 -0.25 9.49 9.02
N PRO A 53 -1.16 9.83 8.08
CA PRO A 53 -2.58 9.93 8.38
C PRO A 53 -3.19 8.54 8.59
N TYR A 54 -4.31 8.48 9.32
CA TYR A 54 -5.12 7.26 9.45
C TYR A 54 -6.47 7.43 8.76
N TRP A 55 -7.04 6.32 8.28
CA TRP A 55 -8.39 6.28 7.74
C TRP A 55 -9.34 5.63 8.73
N GLU A 56 -10.32 6.40 9.22
CA GLU A 56 -11.38 5.89 10.09
C GLU A 56 -12.54 5.32 9.26
N TYR A 57 -12.31 4.14 8.68
CA TYR A 57 -13.29 3.52 7.78
C TYR A 57 -14.63 3.19 8.44
N THR A 58 -14.69 3.06 9.77
CA THR A 58 -15.96 2.83 10.48
C THR A 58 -16.86 4.07 10.46
N LYS A 59 -16.26 5.26 10.49
CA LYS A 59 -16.98 6.52 10.34
C LYS A 59 -17.48 6.69 8.92
N ASP A 60 -16.67 6.38 7.93
CA ASP A 60 -17.06 6.47 6.52
C ASP A 60 -18.17 5.46 6.19
N ALA A 61 -18.13 4.25 6.74
CA ALA A 61 -19.21 3.28 6.60
C ALA A 61 -20.57 3.80 7.14
N ILE A 62 -20.55 4.67 8.15
CA ILE A 62 -21.75 5.33 8.67
C ILE A 62 -22.15 6.52 7.79
N LEU A 63 -21.18 7.34 7.36
CA LEU A 63 -21.43 8.56 6.58
C LEU A 63 -21.97 8.29 5.18
N TYR A 64 -21.46 7.23 4.53
CA TYR A 64 -21.77 6.90 3.14
C TYR A 64 -22.73 5.72 2.98
N GLU A 65 -23.30 5.24 4.10
CA GLU A 65 -24.14 4.05 4.16
C GLU A 65 -23.43 2.78 3.64
N SER A 66 -24.05 1.60 3.84
CA SER A 66 -23.46 0.32 3.43
C SER A 66 -23.34 0.25 1.90
N GLY A 67 -22.17 0.62 1.37
CA GLY A 67 -21.83 0.51 -0.05
C GLY A 67 -21.34 1.80 -0.71
N GLY A 68 -21.23 2.93 -0.01
CA GLY A 68 -20.71 4.18 -0.57
C GLY A 68 -19.28 4.53 -0.12
N TRP A 69 -18.51 3.59 0.41
CA TRP A 69 -17.17 3.86 0.94
C TRP A 69 -16.20 4.42 -0.11
N GLU A 70 -16.42 4.09 -1.39
CA GLU A 70 -15.69 4.63 -2.53
C GLU A 70 -15.86 6.15 -2.71
N ASP A 71 -16.90 6.75 -2.14
CA ASP A 71 -17.14 8.20 -2.14
C ASP A 71 -16.38 8.93 -1.01
N SER A 72 -15.60 8.21 -0.22
CA SER A 72 -14.74 8.79 0.82
C SER A 72 -13.73 9.75 0.25
N VAL A 73 -13.41 10.80 1.02
CA VAL A 73 -12.42 11.82 0.67
C VAL A 73 -11.04 11.24 0.34
N ILE A 74 -10.74 10.04 0.85
CA ILE A 74 -9.46 9.37 0.59
C ILE A 74 -9.30 8.97 -0.88
N PHE A 75 -10.41 8.84 -1.63
CA PHE A 75 -10.42 8.46 -3.06
C PHE A 75 -10.55 9.66 -4.01
N LEU A 76 -10.41 10.88 -3.50
CA LEU A 76 -10.24 12.08 -4.33
C LEU A 76 -8.85 12.10 -4.98
N ASP A 77 -8.71 12.82 -6.10
CA ASP A 77 -7.46 12.92 -6.86
C ASP A 77 -6.32 13.60 -6.08
N GLU A 78 -6.67 14.49 -5.15
CA GLU A 78 -5.70 15.10 -4.22
C GLU A 78 -5.17 14.12 -3.17
N TRP A 79 -5.82 12.97 -2.98
CA TRP A 79 -5.44 11.89 -2.07
C TRP A 79 -4.94 10.65 -2.84
N PHE A 80 -5.65 9.51 -2.79
CA PHE A 80 -5.23 8.26 -3.40
C PHE A 80 -5.83 8.02 -4.80
N GLY A 81 -6.80 8.83 -5.22
CA GLY A 81 -7.54 8.65 -6.47
C GLY A 81 -8.62 7.57 -6.38
N VAL A 82 -9.42 7.44 -7.44
CA VAL A 82 -10.61 6.59 -7.47
C VAL A 82 -10.35 5.14 -7.03
N ALA A 83 -11.20 4.62 -6.14
CA ALA A 83 -11.01 3.32 -5.48
C ALA A 83 -10.96 2.12 -6.44
N SER A 84 -11.82 2.11 -7.46
CA SER A 84 -11.92 1.03 -8.45
C SER A 84 -12.25 1.62 -9.83
N PRO A 85 -11.23 2.13 -10.56
CA PRO A 85 -11.45 2.69 -11.89
C PRO A 85 -12.11 1.67 -12.82
N THR A 86 -13.11 2.11 -13.59
CA THR A 86 -13.85 1.24 -14.54
C THR A 86 -13.32 1.33 -15.98
N ASN A 87 -12.18 2.00 -16.19
CA ASN A 87 -11.50 2.00 -17.48
C ASN A 87 -10.95 0.60 -17.81
N ALA A 88 -10.60 0.37 -19.08
CA ALA A 88 -10.24 -0.94 -19.60
C ALA A 88 -9.09 -1.65 -18.87
N ASN A 89 -8.22 -0.90 -18.20
CA ASN A 89 -7.05 -1.44 -17.52
C ASN A 89 -7.17 -1.41 -15.99
N HIS A 90 -8.28 -0.90 -15.44
CA HIS A 90 -8.47 -0.65 -14.00
C HIS A 90 -7.33 0.17 -13.37
N VAL A 91 -6.77 1.12 -14.15
CA VAL A 91 -5.63 1.96 -13.73
C VAL A 91 -6.15 3.28 -13.19
N VAL A 92 -5.59 3.78 -12.09
CA VAL A 92 -5.81 5.16 -11.64
C VAL A 92 -5.16 6.11 -12.66
N THR A 93 -5.95 6.97 -13.29
CA THR A 93 -5.51 7.85 -14.39
C THR A 93 -5.37 9.33 -14.00
N GLU A 94 -5.80 9.68 -12.79
CA GLU A 94 -5.83 11.06 -12.27
C GLU A 94 -5.19 11.13 -10.88
N GLY A 95 -4.86 12.33 -10.41
CA GLY A 95 -4.22 12.55 -9.11
C GLY A 95 -2.72 12.22 -9.04
N ARG A 96 -2.17 12.30 -7.82
CA ARG A 96 -0.71 12.12 -7.56
C ARG A 96 -0.21 10.72 -7.93
N TRP A 97 -1.07 9.71 -7.83
CA TRP A 97 -0.72 8.31 -8.05
C TRP A 97 -1.09 7.79 -9.43
N ALA A 98 -1.54 8.68 -10.34
CA ALA A 98 -1.87 8.34 -11.71
C ALA A 98 -0.73 7.55 -12.39
N TYR A 99 -1.07 6.41 -12.99
CA TYR A 99 -0.12 5.54 -13.70
C TYR A 99 1.07 5.06 -12.87
N THR A 100 1.01 5.08 -11.54
CA THR A 100 2.10 4.58 -10.68
C THR A 100 2.39 3.11 -11.00
N PRO A 101 3.60 2.76 -11.47
CA PRO A 101 3.88 1.41 -11.89
C PRO A 101 4.21 0.50 -10.69
N VAL A 102 3.69 -0.72 -10.73
CA VAL A 102 4.25 -1.83 -9.95
C VAL A 102 5.58 -2.22 -10.60
N LEU A 103 6.63 -2.40 -9.80
CA LEU A 103 7.93 -2.80 -10.33
C LEU A 103 7.80 -4.17 -11.02
N ALA A 104 8.06 -4.21 -12.33
CA ALA A 104 8.13 -5.42 -13.13
C ALA A 104 9.58 -5.93 -13.24
N ASP A 105 9.75 -7.17 -13.71
CA ASP A 105 11.05 -7.85 -13.81
C ASP A 105 11.85 -7.77 -12.50
N ALA A 106 11.14 -7.85 -11.38
CA ALA A 106 11.69 -7.58 -10.06
C ALA A 106 12.51 -8.76 -9.48
N THR A 107 12.78 -9.80 -10.27
CA THR A 107 13.48 -11.02 -9.80
C THR A 107 14.93 -10.76 -9.42
N ASP A 108 15.59 -9.81 -10.08
CA ASP A 108 16.94 -9.36 -9.70
C ASP A 108 16.92 -8.48 -8.44
N PHE A 109 15.75 -7.92 -8.12
CA PHE A 109 15.56 -7.03 -6.97
C PHE A 109 15.03 -7.78 -5.74
N SER A 110 14.18 -8.79 -5.91
CA SER A 110 13.48 -9.53 -4.86
C SER A 110 13.36 -11.00 -5.23
N ASN A 111 13.67 -11.89 -4.28
CA ASN A 111 13.40 -13.33 -4.41
C ASN A 111 11.91 -13.68 -4.26
N ILE A 112 11.06 -12.70 -3.96
CA ILE A 112 9.61 -12.84 -3.81
C ILE A 112 8.94 -11.88 -4.79
N THR A 113 8.30 -12.45 -5.81
CA THR A 113 7.50 -11.78 -6.83
C THR A 113 6.30 -12.66 -7.16
N ASN A 114 5.30 -12.11 -7.86
CA ASN A 114 4.24 -12.94 -8.43
C ASN A 114 4.70 -13.71 -9.68
N SER A 115 3.80 -14.55 -10.22
CA SER A 115 4.07 -15.37 -11.42
C SER A 115 4.36 -14.55 -12.69
N TYR A 116 4.06 -13.25 -12.68
CA TYR A 116 4.34 -12.30 -13.76
C TYR A 116 5.63 -11.49 -13.52
N GLY A 117 6.41 -11.82 -12.48
CA GLY A 117 7.66 -11.09 -12.15
C GLY A 117 7.44 -9.72 -11.51
N LEU A 118 6.22 -9.43 -11.04
CA LEU A 118 5.89 -8.14 -10.40
C LEU A 118 6.22 -8.18 -8.91
N LEU A 119 6.71 -7.06 -8.36
CA LEU A 119 6.95 -6.84 -6.93
C LEU A 119 5.62 -6.63 -6.18
N ARG A 120 4.81 -7.69 -6.08
CA ARG A 120 3.55 -7.76 -5.33
C ARG A 120 3.31 -9.19 -4.84
N SER A 121 2.24 -9.40 -4.06
CA SER A 121 1.86 -10.71 -3.54
C SER A 121 1.83 -11.77 -4.65
N PRO A 122 2.33 -13.00 -4.39
CA PRO A 122 2.32 -14.07 -5.38
C PRO A 122 0.94 -14.71 -5.61
N TRP A 123 -0.03 -14.40 -4.74
CA TRP A 123 -1.45 -14.70 -4.87
C TRP A 123 -2.25 -13.46 -5.29
#